data_AF-A0A8T5QEW0-F1
#
_entry.id   AF-A0A8T5QEW0-F1
#
_cell.length_a   1.000
_cell.length_b   1.000
_cell.length_c   1.000
_cell.angle_alpha   90.00
_cell.angle_beta   90.00
_cell.angle_gamma   90.00
#
_symmetry.space_group_name_H-M   'P 1'
#
loop_
_entity.id
_entity.type
_entity.pdbx_description
1 polymer ?
#
loop_
_entity_poly.entity_id
_entity_poly.type
_entity_poly.pdbx_seq_one_letter_code
_entity_poly.pdbx_strand_id
1 'polypeptide(L)' 'MNYELDLKVFGDSKKLFECFQPEILKGDRAAVDLKQKDKYLLLKIKAKDSIALRAMMNSISKLLTVYEKIGKIS' A
#
# COMPACT_ATOMS: atom_id res chain seq x y z
N MET A 1 16.49 8.97 10.83
CA MET A 1 15.69 8.06 11.67
C MET A 1 14.85 7.24 10.71
N ASN A 2 15.06 5.93 10.62
CA ASN A 2 14.37 5.10 9.64
C ASN A 2 13.01 4.66 10.21
N TYR A 3 11.96 4.77 9.40
CA TYR A 3 10.61 4.39 9.77
C TYR A 3 10.19 3.15 9.00
N GLU A 4 9.64 2.16 9.70
CA GLU A 4 9.14 0.93 9.11
C GLU A 4 7.69 0.70 9.57
N LEU A 5 6.83 0.31 8.65
CA LEU A 5 5.43 0.03 8.91
C LEU A 5 4.96 -1.16 8.07
N ASP A 6 4.37 -2.15 8.75
CA ASP A 6 3.75 -3.30 8.12
C ASP A 6 2.23 -3.12 8.13
N LEU A 7 1.65 -2.85 6.96
CA LEU A 7 0.21 -2.70 6.80
C LEU A 7 -0.39 -3.98 6.23
N LYS A 8 -1.39 -4.54 6.92
CA LYS A 8 -2.16 -5.70 6.46
C LYS A 8 -3.52 -5.23 5.97
N VAL A 9 -3.81 -5.48 4.69
CA VAL A 9 -5.10 -5.16 4.08
C VAL A 9 -5.83 -6.46 3.81
N PHE A 10 -6.97 -6.65 4.48
CA PHE A 10 -7.83 -7.80 4.31
C PHE A 10 -8.83 -7.56 3.17
N GLY A 11 -9.02 -8.56 2.31
CA GLY A 11 -9.85 -8.44 1.10
C GLY A 11 -9.39 -9.41 0.03
N ASP A 12 -9.85 -9.19 -1.21
CA ASP A 12 -9.36 -9.94 -2.39
C ASP A 12 -7.90 -9.55 -2.66
N SER A 13 -6.98 -10.32 -2.08
CA SER A 13 -5.54 -10.03 -2.09
C SER A 13 -4.97 -9.98 -3.51
N LYS A 14 -5.59 -10.69 -4.46
CA LYS A 14 -5.17 -10.72 -5.86
C LYS A 14 -5.50 -9.41 -6.56
N LYS A 15 -6.76 -8.98 -6.49
CA LYS A 15 -7.17 -7.68 -7.06
C LYS A 15 -6.42 -6.52 -6.43
N LEU A 16 -6.25 -6.54 -5.11
CA LEU A 16 -5.46 -5.53 -4.41
C LEU A 16 -4.01 -5.55 -4.90
N PHE A 17 -3.36 -6.70 -5.03
CA PHE A 17 -2.00 -6.75 -5.55
C PHE A 17 -1.91 -6.16 -6.96
N GLU A 18 -2.83 -6.52 -7.86
CA GLU A 18 -2.88 -6.01 -9.24
C GLU A 18 -3.12 -4.49 -9.31
N CYS A 19 -3.95 -3.93 -8.43
CA CYS A 19 -4.15 -2.48 -8.36
C CYS A 19 -2.92 -1.73 -7.82
N PHE A 20 -2.26 -2.28 -6.80
CA PHE A 20 -1.17 -1.59 -6.10
C PHE A 20 0.19 -1.76 -6.76
N GLN A 21 0.43 -2.85 -7.49
CA GLN A 21 1.70 -3.13 -8.17
C GLN A 21 2.15 -2.02 -9.14
N PRO A 22 1.30 -1.46 -10.02
CA PRO A 22 1.72 -0.40 -10.94
C PRO A 22 1.94 0.96 -10.27
N GLU A 23 1.23 1.25 -9.18
CA GLU A 23 1.33 2.55 -8.49
C GLU A 23 2.41 2.61 -7.41
N ILE A 24 2.88 1.46 -6.91
CA ILE A 24 3.99 1.39 -5.97
C ILE A 24 5.31 1.61 -6.73
N LEU A 25 5.57 2.88 -7.00
CA LEU A 25 6.87 3.35 -7.47
C LEU A 25 7.85 3.31 -6.30
N LYS A 26 8.94 2.54 -6.45
CA LYS A 26 10.10 2.62 -5.57
C LYS A 26 10.72 4.01 -5.72
N GLY A 27 10.48 4.88 -4.73
CA GLY A 27 11.09 6.20 -4.66
C GLY A 27 12.37 6.19 -3.83
N ASP A 28 13.26 7.16 -4.05
CA ASP A 28 14.53 7.28 -3.31
C ASP A 28 14.31 7.47 -1.79
N ARG A 29 13.17 8.07 -1.41
CA ARG A 29 12.87 8.46 -0.03
C ARG A 29 12.00 7.45 0.74
N ALA A 30 11.31 6.57 0.03
CA ALA A 30 10.51 5.52 0.63
C ALA A 30 10.29 4.34 -0.34
N ALA A 31 10.33 3.13 0.21
CA ALA A 31 10.15 1.88 -0.51
C ALA A 31 8.97 1.12 0.07
N VAL A 32 8.15 0.51 -0.79
CA VAL A 32 7.11 -0.43 -0.38
C VAL A 32 7.38 -1.79 -1.02
N ASP A 33 7.31 -2.83 -0.21
CA ASP A 33 7.37 -4.22 -0.63
C ASP A 33 5.97 -4.83 -0.46
N LEU A 34 5.40 -5.31 -1.56
CA LEU A 34 4.09 -5.95 -1.60
C LEU A 34 4.27 -7.46 -1.50
N LYS A 35 3.65 -8.08 -0.48
CA LYS A 35 3.59 -9.53 -0.36
C LYS A 35 2.15 -9.98 -0.32
N GLN A 36 1.75 -10.70 -1.36
CA GLN A 36 0.46 -11.38 -1.37
C GLN A 36 0.49 -12.56 -0.39
N LYS A 37 -0.56 -12.66 0.44
CA LYS A 37 -0.84 -13.80 1.31
C LYS A 37 -2.27 -14.28 1.04
N ASP A 38 -2.57 -15.51 1.42
CA ASP A 38 -3.86 -16.15 1.11
C ASP A 38 -5.08 -15.36 1.63
N LYS A 39 -4.94 -14.66 2.76
CA LYS A 39 -6.04 -13.94 3.42
C LYS A 39 -5.91 -12.41 3.40
N TYR A 40 -4.77 -11.88 2.98
CA TYR A 40 -4.49 -10.45 3.05
C TYR A 40 -3.33 -10.06 2.13
N LEU A 41 -3.28 -8.78 1.77
CA LEU A 41 -2.11 -8.16 1.16
C LEU A 41 -1.26 -7.52 2.26
N LEU A 42 0.03 -7.85 2.32
CA LEU A 42 0.99 -7.23 3.23
C LEU A 42 1.78 -6.15 2.48
N LEU A 43 1.69 -4.91 2.94
CA LEU A 43 2.49 -3.80 2.44
C LEU A 43 3.55 -3.47 3.49
N LYS A 44 4.82 -3.72 3.18
CA LYS A 44 5.95 -3.35 4.05
C LYS A 44 6.53 -2.04 3.58
N ILE A 45 6.32 -0.99 4.35
CA ILE A 45 6.71 0.38 4.01
C ILE A 45 7.97 0.72 4.80
N LYS A 46 9.00 1.21 4.09
CA LYS A 46 10.23 1.75 4.69
C LYS A 46 10.44 3.17 4.20
N ALA A 47 10.63 4.11 5.12
CA ALA A 47 10.82 5.52 4.81
C ALA A 47 12.03 6.10 5.56
N LYS A 48 12.74 7.02 4.90
CA LYS A 48 13.92 7.70 5.49
C LYS A 48 13.55 8.76 6.54
N ASP A 49 12.30 9.23 6.52
CA ASP A 49 11.78 10.26 7.42
C ASP A 49 10.25 10.15 7.57
N SER A 50 9.70 10.84 8.58
CA SER A 50 8.28 10.80 8.92
C SER A 50 7.38 11.49 7.88
N ILE A 51 7.91 12.45 7.12
CA ILE A 51 7.18 13.15 6.06
C ILE A 51 6.97 12.20 4.88
N ALA A 52 8.01 11.48 4.49
CA ALA A 52 7.97 10.45 3.47
C ALA A 52 6.99 9.33 3.85
N LEU A 53 7.01 8.87 5.11
CA LEU A 53 6.03 7.88 5.60
C LEU A 53 4.60 8.40 5.48
N ARG A 54 4.35 9.64 5.94
CA ARG A 54 3.01 10.26 5.89
C ARG A 54 2.50 10.39 4.45
N ALA A 55 3.37 10.83 3.53
CA ALA A 55 3.01 10.94 2.11
C ALA A 55 2.63 9.58 1.52
N MET A 56 3.41 8.53 1.85
CA MET A 56 3.15 7.18 1.36
C MET A 56 1.85 6.59 1.93
N MET A 57 1.62 6.77 3.23
CA MET A 57 0.35 6.41 3.88
C MET A 57 -0.84 7.09 3.22
N ASN A 58 -0.75 8.40 2.93
CA ASN A 58 -1.81 9.14 2.24
C ASN A 58 -2.10 8.59 0.85
N SER A 59 -1.06 8.24 0.06
CA SER A 59 -1.27 7.60 -1.24
C SER A 59 -1.98 6.25 -1.06
N ILE A 60 -1.49 5.38 -0.18
CA ILE A 60 -2.08 4.05 0.06
C ILE A 60 -3.55 4.18 0.48
N SER A 61 -3.89 5.09 1.40
CA SER A 61 -5.27 5.33 1.81
C SER A 61 -6.18 5.78 0.66
N LYS A 62 -5.68 6.63 -0.25
CA LYS A 62 -6.44 7.03 -1.44
C LYS A 62 -6.70 5.84 -2.35
N LEU A 63 -5.71 4.98 -2.57
CA LEU A 63 -5.87 3.78 -3.40
C LEU A 63 -6.86 2.80 -2.81
N LEU A 64 -6.80 2.56 -1.50
CA LEU A 64 -7.81 1.77 -0.80
C LEU A 64 -9.20 2.38 -0.94
N THR A 65 -9.33 3.70 -0.83
CA THR A 65 -10.62 4.40 -1.01
C THR A 65 -11.17 4.22 -2.43
N VAL A 66 -10.31 4.32 -3.45
CA VAL A 66 -10.69 4.10 -4.85
C VAL A 66 -11.13 2.65 -5.04
N TYR A 67 -10.35 1.69 -4.55
CA TYR A 67 -10.68 0.28 -4.59
C TYR A 67 -12.04 -0.03 -3.94
N GLU A 68 -12.28 0.49 -2.73
CA GLU A 68 -13.56 0.32 -2.03
C GLU A 68 -14.73 0.95 -2.80
N LYS A 69 -14.53 2.12 -3.41
CA LYS A 69 -15.57 2.77 -4.21
C LYS A 69 -15.88 2.00 -5.49
N ILE A 70 -14.87 1.50 -6.20
CA ILE A 70 -15.08 0.69 -7.41
C ILE A 70 -15.81 -0.61 -7.04
N GLY A 71 -15.46 -1.24 -5.91
CA GLY A 71 -16.15 -2.43 -5.41
C GLY A 71 -17.62 -2.20 -5.01
N LYS A 72 -18.01 -0.96 -4.66
CA LYS A 72 -19.40 -0.58 -4.35
C LYS A 72 -20.24 -0.17 -5.56
N ILE A 73 -19.61 0.03 -6.73
CA ILE A 73 -20.29 0.42 -7.98
C ILE A 73 -20.67 -0.83 -8.82
N SER A 74 -20.36 -2.04 -8.34
CA SER A 74 -20.75 -3.31 -8.97
C SER A 74 -22.07 -3.86 -8.46
#